data_AF-A0A1Z4QH54-F1
#
_entry.id   AF-A0A1Z4QH54-F1
#
_cell.length_a   1.000
_cell.length_b   1.000
_cell.length_c   1.000
_cell.angle_alpha   90.00
_cell.angle_beta   90.00
_cell.angle_gamma   90.00
#
_symmetry.space_group_name_H-M   'P 1'
#
loop_
_entity.id
_entity.type
_entity.pdbx_description
1 polymer ?
#
loop_
_entity_poly.entity_id
_entity_poly.type
_entity_poly.pdbx_seq_one_letter_code
_entity_poly.pdbx_strand_id
1 'polypeptide(L)'
;MLTKRKSRSVAAILAFSGTLTISGLHKFYLGQPLWGLLYVLLSWTPIPKVASAIEGVWYLAQDEEAFDRNFNSGKSLPKTSVQTSNQVGAMANALRELDALRQDGLISEYEFEQKRRQLLDQIS
;
A
#
# COMPACT_ATOMS: atom_id res chain seq x y z
N MET A 1 -9.75 17.05 3.07
CA MET A 1 -9.55 16.42 4.40
C MET A 1 -8.34 15.51 4.32
N LEU A 2 -7.28 15.76 5.10
CA LEU A 2 -6.09 14.91 5.13
C LEU A 2 -6.43 13.56 5.76
N THR A 3 -6.87 12.61 4.96
CA THR A 3 -7.17 11.25 5.42
C THR A 3 -5.88 10.51 5.73
N LYS A 4 -5.42 10.61 6.98
CA LYS A 4 -4.26 9.88 7.50
C LYS A 4 -4.42 8.36 7.25
N ARG A 5 -3.37 7.72 6.74
CA ARG A 5 -3.28 6.25 6.59
C ARG A 5 -3.26 5.61 7.97
N LYS A 6 -3.96 4.48 8.13
CA LYS A 6 -3.96 3.73 9.39
C LYS A 6 -2.64 2.95 9.49
N SER A 7 -2.00 2.97 10.66
CA SER A 7 -0.73 2.28 10.90
C SER A 7 -0.97 0.92 11.56
N ARG A 8 -0.31 -0.12 11.05
CA ARG A 8 -0.37 -1.48 11.62
C ARG A 8 0.14 -1.53 13.06
N SER A 9 1.24 -0.82 13.35
CA SER A 9 1.85 -0.80 14.68
C SER A 9 0.92 -0.17 15.71
N VAL A 10 0.22 0.90 15.31
CA VAL A 10 -0.80 1.54 16.14
C VAL A 10 -1.96 0.58 16.40
N ALA A 11 -2.45 -0.12 15.36
CA ALA A 11 -3.52 -1.11 15.51
C ALA A 11 -3.12 -2.26 16.45
N ALA A 12 -1.89 -2.77 16.35
CA ALA A 12 -1.36 -3.82 17.22
C ALA A 12 -1.21 -3.34 18.67
N ILE A 13 -0.65 -2.15 18.90
CA ILE A 13 -0.53 -1.57 20.25
C ILE A 13 -1.91 -1.37 20.88
N LEU A 14 -2.89 -0.89 20.11
CA LEU A 14 -4.27 -0.76 20.58
C LEU A 14 -4.90 -2.12 20.92
N ALA A 15 -4.62 -3.16 20.13
CA ALA A 15 -5.14 -4.51 20.37
C ALA A 15 -4.57 -5.11 21.66
N PHE A 16 -3.26 -4.93 21.91
CA PHE A 16 -2.61 -5.33 23.16
C PHE A 16 -3.07 -4.49 24.34
N SER A 17 -3.19 -3.17 24.19
CA SER A 17 -3.69 -2.30 25.27
C SER A 17 -5.12 -2.64 25.67
N GLY A 18 -5.93 -3.12 24.73
CA GLY A 18 -7.28 -3.65 24.97
C GLY A 18 -7.33 -4.93 25.81
N THR A 19 -6.21 -5.65 25.99
CA THR A 19 -6.15 -6.82 26.89
C THR A 19 -6.16 -6.41 28.37
N LEU A 20 -5.57 -5.25 28.70
CA LEU A 20 -5.52 -4.71 30.06
C LEU A 20 -6.68 -3.75 30.36
N THR A 21 -7.21 -3.07 29.34
CA THR A 21 -8.21 -2.01 29.49
C THR A 21 -9.56 -2.43 28.88
N ILE A 22 -10.02 -1.69 27.87
CA ILE A 22 -11.27 -1.90 27.15
C ILE A 22 -10.94 -2.57 25.81
N SER A 23 -11.37 -3.82 25.66
CA SER A 23 -11.18 -4.55 24.41
C SER A 23 -12.04 -3.97 23.29
N GLY A 24 -11.51 -3.95 22.05
CA GLY A 24 -12.22 -3.50 20.85
C GLY A 24 -11.81 -2.11 20.31
N LEU A 25 -10.97 -1.34 21.03
CA LEU A 25 -10.46 -0.04 20.57
C LEU A 25 -9.73 -0.12 19.22
N HIS A 26 -8.99 -1.21 18.97
CA HIS A 26 -8.33 -1.44 17.69
C HIS A 26 -9.31 -1.61 16.53
N LYS A 27 -10.50 -2.20 16.76
CA LYS A 27 -11.55 -2.33 15.74
C LYS A 27 -12.13 -0.98 15.36
N PHE A 28 -12.32 -0.07 16.32
CA PHE A 28 -12.72 1.30 16.04
C PHE A 28 -11.68 2.04 15.20
N TYR A 29 -10.38 1.89 15.53
CA TYR A 29 -9.29 2.46 14.76
C TYR A 29 -9.28 1.95 13.30
N LEU A 30 -9.50 0.65 13.12
CA LEU A 30 -9.56 0.01 11.80
C LEU A 30 -10.82 0.39 11.00
N GLY A 31 -11.80 1.08 11.61
CA GLY A 31 -13.04 1.50 10.95
C GLY A 31 -14.12 0.42 10.95
N GLN A 32 -14.08 -0.50 11.91
CA GLN A 32 -15.05 -1.56 12.11
C GLN A 32 -15.85 -1.31 13.41
N PRO A 33 -16.74 -0.28 13.45
CA PRO A 33 -17.40 0.13 14.69
C PRO A 33 -18.38 -0.92 15.23
N LEU A 34 -19.04 -1.70 14.38
CA LEU A 34 -19.91 -2.80 14.82
C LEU A 34 -19.13 -3.85 15.61
N TRP A 35 -17.96 -4.25 15.11
CA TRP A 35 -17.09 -5.22 15.79
C TRP A 35 -16.51 -4.65 17.08
N GLY A 36 -16.12 -3.37 17.07
CA GLY A 36 -15.67 -2.67 18.27
C GLY A 36 -16.76 -2.63 19.34
N LEU A 37 -18.00 -2.31 18.96
CA LEU A 37 -19.13 -2.30 19.90
C LEU A 37 -19.43 -3.70 20.44
N LEU A 38 -19.37 -4.74 19.60
CA LEU A 38 -19.53 -6.12 20.04
C LEU A 38 -18.48 -6.50 21.10
N TYR A 39 -17.22 -6.13 20.89
CA TYR A 39 -16.14 -6.37 21.84
C TYR A 39 -16.34 -5.63 23.16
N VAL A 40 -16.83 -4.39 23.11
CA VAL A 40 -17.16 -3.59 24.31
C VAL A 40 -18.34 -4.19 25.06
N LEU A 41 -19.40 -4.60 24.38
CA LEU A 41 -20.57 -5.26 25.01
C LEU A 41 -20.19 -6.59 25.66
N LEU A 42 -19.26 -7.33 25.06
CA LEU A 42 -18.79 -8.61 25.56
C LEU A 42 -17.58 -8.50 26.51
N SER A 43 -17.12 -7.28 26.82
CA SER A 43 -15.90 -7.00 27.60
C SER A 43 -15.94 -7.50 29.05
N TRP A 44 -17.14 -7.80 29.56
CA TRP A 44 -17.36 -8.48 30.84
C TRP A 44 -16.89 -9.95 30.83
N THR A 45 -16.73 -10.54 29.65
CA THR A 45 -16.16 -11.88 29.48
C THR A 45 -14.65 -11.81 29.17
N PRO A 46 -13.86 -12.85 29.48
CA PRO A 46 -12.46 -12.90 29.09
C PRO A 46 -12.25 -13.10 27.57
N ILE A 47 -13.31 -13.44 26.83
CA ILE A 47 -13.23 -13.84 25.41
C ILE A 47 -12.69 -12.69 24.52
N PRO A 48 -13.20 -11.44 24.59
CA PRO A 48 -12.65 -10.33 23.81
C PRO A 48 -11.21 -9.98 24.13
N LYS A 49 -10.74 -10.26 25.36
CA LYS A 49 -9.35 -9.98 25.75
C LYS A 49 -8.39 -10.97 25.08
N VAL A 50 -8.75 -12.25 25.04
CA VAL A 50 -7.95 -13.27 24.32
C VAL A 50 -7.99 -13.02 22.82
N ALA A 51 -9.18 -12.72 22.27
CA ALA A 51 -9.33 -12.40 20.86
C ALA A 51 -8.52 -11.17 20.46
N SER A 52 -8.48 -10.11 21.28
CA SER A 52 -7.68 -8.91 20.98
C SER A 52 -6.18 -9.19 21.02
N ALA A 53 -5.71 -10.07 21.91
CA ALA A 53 -4.31 -10.49 21.95
C ALA A 53 -3.91 -11.24 20.66
N ILE A 54 -4.73 -12.21 20.24
CA ILE A 54 -4.50 -12.97 19.00
C ILE A 54 -4.51 -12.05 17.78
N GLU A 55 -5.47 -11.13 17.71
CA GLU A 55 -5.53 -10.14 16.63
C GLU A 55 -4.34 -9.19 16.64
N GLY A 56 -3.86 -8.77 17.82
CA GLY A 56 -2.65 -7.96 17.95
C GLY A 56 -1.42 -8.64 17.35
N VAL A 57 -1.23 -9.94 17.66
CA VAL A 57 -0.17 -10.76 17.05
C VAL A 57 -0.38 -10.91 15.55
N TRP A 58 -1.62 -11.16 15.11
CA TRP A 58 -1.96 -11.28 13.70
C TRP A 58 -1.62 -10.00 12.92
N TYR A 59 -1.95 -8.82 13.44
CA TYR A 59 -1.62 -7.55 12.78
C TYR A 59 -0.12 -7.27 12.72
N LEU A 60 0.66 -7.74 13.70
CA LEU A 60 2.12 -7.66 13.68
C LEU A 60 2.74 -8.65 12.69
N ALA A 61 2.19 -9.85 12.61
CA ALA A 61 2.64 -10.90 11.69
C ALA A 61 2.25 -10.62 10.23
N GLN A 62 1.23 -9.79 10.00
CA GLN A 62 0.77 -9.44 8.67
C GLN A 62 1.67 -8.37 8.01
N ASP A 63 1.96 -8.57 6.71
CA ASP A 63 2.69 -7.59 5.90
C ASP A 63 1.93 -6.27 5.78
N GLU A 64 2.67 -5.17 5.70
CA GLU A 64 2.11 -3.82 5.61
C GLU A 64 1.23 -3.64 4.37
N GLU A 65 1.60 -4.28 3.26
CA GLU A 65 0.82 -4.26 2.02
C GLU A 65 -0.52 -5.01 2.16
N ALA A 66 -0.52 -6.14 2.86
CA ALA A 66 -1.72 -6.90 3.13
C ALA A 66 -2.63 -6.14 4.10
N PHE A 67 -2.06 -5.47 5.11
CA PHE A 67 -2.80 -4.62 6.03
C PHE A 67 -3.44 -3.44 5.31
N ASP A 68 -2.68 -2.76 4.44
CA ASP A 68 -3.18 -1.65 3.66
C ASP A 68 -4.30 -2.06 2.70
N ARG A 69 -4.19 -3.24 2.08
CA ARG A 69 -5.24 -3.80 1.24
C ARG A 69 -6.53 -4.09 2.02
N ASN A 70 -6.44 -4.49 3.28
CA ASN A 70 -7.61 -4.84 4.09
C ASN A 70 -8.25 -3.63 4.78
N PHE A 71 -7.46 -2.63 5.18
CA PHE A 71 -7.92 -1.54 6.07
C PHE A 71 -7.76 -0.14 5.49
N ASN A 72 -6.98 0.04 4.42
CA ASN A 72 -6.69 1.31 3.78
C ASN A 72 -7.04 1.32 2.26
N SER A 73 -7.81 0.36 1.75
CA SER A 73 -8.10 0.15 0.31
C SER A 73 -8.80 1.34 -0.37
N GLY A 74 -9.49 2.21 0.39
CA GLY A 74 -10.06 3.47 -0.12
C GLY A 74 -9.12 4.69 -0.03
N LYS A 75 -7.89 4.50 0.44
CA LYS A 75 -6.87 5.54 0.70
C LYS A 75 -5.50 5.15 0.12
N SER A 76 -5.47 4.20 -0.82
CA SER A 76 -4.25 3.87 -1.54
C SER A 76 -3.83 5.11 -2.34
N LEU A 77 -2.81 5.80 -1.84
CA LEU A 77 -1.94 6.62 -2.67
C LEU A 77 -1.62 5.80 -3.92
N PRO A 78 -1.73 6.38 -5.11
CA PRO A 78 -1.46 5.65 -6.34
C PRO A 78 -0.02 5.17 -6.27
N LYS A 79 0.20 3.85 -6.13
CA LYS A 79 1.51 3.21 -6.28
C LYS A 79 2.15 3.54 -7.65
N THR A 80 1.37 4.10 -8.56
CA THR A 80 1.78 4.75 -9.80
C THR A 80 2.96 5.72 -9.60
N SER A 81 3.02 6.56 -8.56
CA SER A 81 4.02 7.66 -8.58
C SER A 81 5.49 7.20 -8.51
N VAL A 82 5.81 6.15 -7.75
CA VAL A 82 7.19 5.66 -7.57
C VAL A 82 7.57 4.66 -8.68
N GLN A 83 6.61 3.90 -9.17
CA GLN A 83 6.86 2.94 -10.24
C GLN A 83 6.96 3.63 -11.60
N THR A 84 6.11 4.64 -11.85
CA THR A 84 6.18 5.48 -13.05
C THR A 84 7.46 6.31 -13.08
N SER A 85 8.00 6.81 -11.96
CA SER A 85 9.27 7.56 -11.98
C SER A 85 10.46 6.71 -12.43
N ASN A 86 10.53 5.46 -11.98
CA ASN A 86 11.60 4.53 -12.37
C ASN A 86 11.46 4.10 -13.84
N GLN A 87 10.23 3.88 -14.32
CA GLN A 87 9.95 3.55 -15.72
C GLN A 87 10.28 4.73 -16.67
N VAL A 88 9.91 5.96 -16.29
CA VAL A 88 10.24 7.17 -17.07
C VAL A 88 11.75 7.40 -17.13
N GLY A 89 12.48 7.13 -16.04
CA GLY A 89 13.95 7.23 -16.03
C GLY A 89 14.64 6.23 -16.96
N ALA A 90 14.22 4.96 -16.92
CA ALA A 90 14.72 3.92 -17.81
C ALA A 90 14.41 4.25 -19.28
N MET A 91 13.21 4.77 -19.55
CA MET A 91 12.78 5.21 -20.88
C MET A 91 13.64 6.37 -21.43
N ALA A 92 13.93 7.37 -20.60
CA ALA A 92 14.76 8.50 -20.99
C ALA A 92 16.18 8.07 -21.39
N ASN A 93 16.75 7.07 -20.70
CA ASN A 93 18.03 6.49 -21.09
C ASN A 93 17.94 5.71 -22.41
N ALA A 94 16.90 4.88 -22.59
CA ALA A 94 16.69 4.16 -23.85
C ALA A 94 16.49 5.09 -25.05
N LEU A 95 15.77 6.20 -24.88
CA LEU A 95 15.60 7.22 -25.92
C LEU A 95 16.91 7.93 -26.28
N ARG A 96 17.79 8.19 -25.29
CA ARG A 96 19.13 8.74 -25.54
C ARG A 96 20.00 7.78 -26.35
N GLU A 97 19.93 6.49 -26.03
CA GLU A 97 20.68 5.45 -26.73
C GLU A 97 20.19 5.29 -28.18
N LEU A 98 18.87 5.32 -28.40
CA LEU A 98 18.30 5.34 -29.74
C LEU A 98 18.72 6.58 -30.55
N ASP A 99 18.82 7.75 -29.92
CA ASP A 99 19.28 8.97 -30.61
C ASP A 99 20.78 8.90 -30.94
N ALA A 100 21.60 8.29 -30.08
CA ALA A 100 23.01 8.04 -30.37
C ALA A 100 23.19 7.12 -31.59
N LEU A 101 22.45 6.00 -31.63
CA LEU A 101 22.49 5.07 -32.78
C LEU A 101 22.05 5.73 -34.09
N ARG A 102 21.11 6.68 -34.02
CA ARG A 102 20.66 7.47 -35.19
C ARG A 102 21.76 8.44 -35.64
N GLN A 103 22.41 9.14 -34.71
CA GLN A 103 23.52 10.05 -35.00
C GLN A 103 24.73 9.32 -35.60
N ASP A 104 24.98 8.09 -35.15
CA ASP A 104 26.05 7.23 -35.67
C ASP A 104 25.71 6.60 -37.04
N GLY A 105 24.48 6.80 -37.56
CA GLY A 105 24.02 6.23 -38.81
C GLY A 105 23.80 4.72 -38.78
N LEU A 106 23.73 4.13 -37.57
CA LEU A 106 23.50 2.69 -37.36
C LEU A 106 22.04 2.29 -37.54
N ILE A 107 21.12 3.24 -37.40
CA ILE A 107 19.68 3.05 -37.65
C ILE A 107 19.13 4.18 -38.51
N SER A 108 18.11 3.86 -39.30
CA SER A 108 17.41 4.87 -40.11
C SER A 108 16.46 5.73 -39.27
N GLU A 109 16.15 6.93 -39.76
CA GLU A 109 15.16 7.84 -39.14
C GLU A 109 13.79 7.14 -38.97
N TYR A 110 13.40 6.29 -39.93
CA TYR A 110 12.16 5.53 -39.90
C TYR A 110 12.15 4.47 -38.78
N GLU A 111 13.25 3.72 -38.61
CA GLU A 111 13.39 2.73 -37.53
C GLU A 111 13.43 3.39 -36.15
N PHE A 112 14.08 4.55 -36.05
CA PHE A 112 14.07 5.37 -34.84
C PHE A 112 12.65 5.79 -34.47
N GLU A 113 11.88 6.32 -35.41
CA GLU A 113 10.49 6.72 -35.16
C GLU A 113 9.60 5.56 -34.74
N GLN A 114 9.76 4.38 -35.34
CA GLN A 114 9.03 3.18 -34.93
C GLN A 114 9.37 2.78 -33.50
N LYS A 115 10.66 2.67 -33.15
CA LYS A 115 11.09 2.28 -31.81
C LYS A 115 10.71 3.31 -30.75
N ARG A 116 10.80 4.61 -31.05
CA ARG A 116 10.34 5.69 -30.17
C ARG A 116 8.85 5.58 -29.86
N ARG A 117 8.01 5.28 -30.84
CA ARG A 117 6.56 5.11 -30.64
C ARG A 117 6.25 3.89 -29.77
N GLN A 118 6.91 2.76 -30.03
CA GLN A 118 6.74 1.54 -29.23
C GLN A 118 7.11 1.76 -27.75
N LEU A 119 8.16 2.53 -27.52
CA LEU A 119 8.61 2.94 -26.19
C LEU A 119 7.61 3.86 -25.47
N LEU A 120 7.00 4.81 -26.20
CA LEU A 120 5.97 5.69 -25.64
C LEU A 120 4.68 4.93 -25.29
N ASP A 121 4.33 3.89 -26.05
CA ASP A 121 3.13 3.08 -25.85
C ASP A 121 3.19 2.24 -24.56
N GLN A 122 4.39 1.87 -24.09
CA GLN A 122 4.57 1.11 -22.84
C GLN A 122 4.27 1.89 -21.55
N ILE A 123 4.11 3.21 -21.65
CA ILE A 123 3.81 4.10 -20.50
C ILE A 123 2.32 4.50 -20.48
N SER A 124 1.63 4.43 -21.61
CA SER A 124 0.20 4.73 -21.73
C SER A 124 -0.68 3.61 -21.18
#